data_AF-A0A536X0U6-F1
#
_entry.id   AF-A0A536X0U6-F1
#
_cell.length_a   1.000
_cell.length_b   1.000
_cell.length_c   1.000
_cell.angle_alpha   90.00
_cell.angle_beta   90.00
_cell.angle_gamma   90.00
#
_symmetry.space_group_name_H-M   'P 1'
#
loop_
_entity.id
_entity.type
_entity.pdbx_description
1 polymer ?
#
loop_
_entity_poly.entity_id
_entity_poly.type
_entity_poly.pdbx_seq_one_letter_code
_entity_poly.pdbx_strand_id
1 'polypeptide(L)' 'PNALTPEAVTKRLQPIGHVEFGAAGGAAGAKSGEEVVKTVCAACHQTGVAGAPKIGDKAAWAPRIKEGLNELVKDA' A
#
# COMPACT_ATOMS: atom_id res chain seq x y z
N PRO A 1 -23.41 -5.06 48.30
CA PRO A 1 -22.75 -5.81 47.21
C PRO A 1 -23.41 -5.48 45.85
N ASN A 2 -23.00 -4.37 45.23
CA ASN A 2 -23.58 -3.83 44.00
C ASN A 2 -22.78 -4.25 42.75
N ALA A 3 -21.99 -5.31 42.86
CA ALA A 3 -21.04 -5.72 41.82
C ALA A 3 -21.71 -6.44 40.63
N LEU A 4 -22.91 -6.99 40.84
CA LEU A 4 -23.61 -7.85 39.88
C LEU A 4 -24.88 -7.20 39.31
N THR A 5 -25.04 -5.87 39.42
CA THR A 5 -26.19 -5.23 38.78
C THR A 5 -26.07 -5.29 37.25
N PRO A 6 -27.18 -5.40 36.51
CA PRO A 6 -27.16 -5.47 35.05
C PRO A 6 -26.38 -4.33 34.38
N GLU A 7 -26.41 -3.14 34.97
CA GLU A 7 -25.69 -1.95 34.50
C GLU A 7 -24.18 -2.10 34.68
N ALA A 8 -23.76 -2.66 35.83
CA ALA A 8 -22.37 -2.89 36.13
C ALA A 8 -21.78 -3.97 35.20
N VAL A 9 -22.55 -5.00 34.87
CA VAL A 9 -22.14 -6.04 33.91
C VAL A 9 -22.04 -5.47 32.50
N THR A 10 -23.05 -4.73 32.04
CA THR A 10 -23.08 -4.11 30.70
C THR A 10 -21.88 -3.19 30.47
N LYS A 11 -21.50 -2.40 31.47
CA LYS A 11 -20.34 -1.48 31.38
C LYS A 11 -19.00 -2.21 31.16
N ARG A 12 -18.87 -3.44 31.65
CA ARG A 12 -17.64 -4.26 31.52
C ARG A 12 -17.59 -5.04 30.21
N LEU A 13 -18.73 -5.27 29.59
CA LEU A 13 -18.87 -5.91 28.29
C LEU A 13 -18.69 -4.92 27.13
N GLN A 14 -18.42 -3.64 27.40
CA GLN A 14 -18.11 -2.70 26.34
C GLN A 14 -16.76 -3.03 25.69
N PRO A 15 -16.62 -2.86 24.36
CA PRO A 15 -15.37 -3.10 23.67
C PRO A 15 -14.24 -2.24 24.23
N ILE A 16 -13.09 -2.85 24.49
CA ILE A 16 -11.87 -2.18 24.99
C ILE A 16 -11.10 -1.43 23.89
N GLY A 17 -11.59 -1.47 22.65
CA GLY A 17 -11.02 -0.75 21.52
C GLY A 17 -11.94 -0.80 20.31
N HIS A 18 -11.84 0.23 19.47
CA HIS A 18 -12.45 0.31 18.15
C HIS A 18 -11.32 0.24 17.12
N VAL A 19 -11.46 -0.61 16.10
CA VAL A 19 -10.53 -0.67 14.96
C VAL A 19 -11.17 0.04 13.78
N GLU A 20 -10.68 1.24 13.51
CA GLU A 20 -10.98 1.98 12.29
C GLU A 20 -10.04 1.49 11.19
N PHE A 21 -10.59 0.93 10.11
CA PHE A 21 -9.83 0.75 8.87
C PHE A 21 -9.79 2.08 8.16
N GLY A 22 -8.62 2.73 8.15
CA GLY A 22 -8.41 3.98 7.40
C GLY A 22 -8.75 3.77 5.93
N ALA A 23 -9.40 4.78 5.32
CA ALA A 23 -9.71 4.80 3.90
C ALA A 23 -8.46 4.54 3.04
N ALA A 24 -8.66 4.09 1.79
CA ALA A 24 -7.62 3.87 0.78
C ALA A 24 -6.93 5.18 0.36
N GLY A 25 -6.17 5.77 1.28
CA GLY A 25 -5.17 6.79 1.10
C GLY A 25 -4.02 6.37 1.99
N GLY A 26 -2.85 6.14 1.38
CA GLY A 26 -1.71 5.44 1.98
C GLY A 26 -1.57 5.70 3.48
N ALA A 27 -1.54 4.63 4.26
CA ALA A 27 -1.41 4.68 5.71
C ALA A 27 -0.28 5.65 6.12
N ALA A 28 -0.45 6.37 7.23
CA ALA A 28 0.65 7.15 7.80
C ALA A 28 1.88 6.24 7.99
N GLY A 29 2.95 6.50 7.23
CA GLY A 29 4.14 5.64 7.17
C GLY A 29 4.33 4.85 5.86
N ALA A 30 3.41 4.94 4.89
CA ALA A 30 3.60 4.36 3.57
C ALA A 30 4.72 5.10 2.81
N LYS A 31 5.65 4.34 2.23
CA LYS A 31 6.72 4.88 1.37
C LYS A 31 6.11 5.61 0.18
N SER A 32 6.72 6.73 -0.21
CA SER A 32 6.33 7.39 -1.46
C SER A 32 6.67 6.49 -2.66
N GLY A 33 5.93 6.64 -3.76
CA GLY A 33 6.23 5.89 -4.99
C GLY A 33 7.67 6.11 -5.47
N GLU A 34 8.19 7.33 -5.30
CA GLU A 34 9.59 7.64 -5.61
C GLU A 34 10.57 6.87 -4.72
N GLU A 35 10.29 6.76 -3.42
CA GLU A 35 11.13 5.98 -2.51
C GLU A 35 11.12 4.49 -2.86
N VAL A 36 9.95 3.94 -3.22
CA VAL A 36 9.85 2.54 -3.68
C VAL A 36 10.67 2.35 -4.97
N VAL A 37 10.51 3.24 -5.94
CA VAL A 37 11.27 3.19 -7.21
C VAL A 37 12.77 3.22 -6.94
N LYS A 38 13.23 4.11 -6.07
CA LYS A 38 14.66 4.24 -5.72
C LYS A 38 15.20 3.02 -4.98
N THR A 39 14.44 2.47 -4.05
CA THR A 39 14.93 1.43 -3.13
C THR A 39 14.82 0.01 -3.69
N VAL A 40 13.84 -0.25 -4.56
CA VAL A 40 13.55 -1.60 -5.08
C VAL A 40 13.69 -1.66 -6.59
N CYS A 41 12.94 -0.83 -7.33
CA CYS A 41 12.80 -0.95 -8.77
C CYS A 41 14.08 -0.57 -9.54
N ALA A 42 14.82 0.41 -9.03
CA ALA A 42 16.05 0.92 -9.63
C ALA A 42 17.13 -0.15 -9.78
N ALA A 43 17.15 -1.18 -8.94
CA ALA A 43 18.10 -2.29 -9.04
C ALA A 43 18.11 -2.93 -10.44
N CYS A 44 16.94 -3.00 -11.10
CA CYS A 44 16.82 -3.53 -12.46
C CYS A 44 16.59 -2.43 -13.50
N HIS A 45 15.69 -1.49 -13.22
CA HIS A 45 15.22 -0.53 -14.22
C HIS A 45 16.09 0.71 -14.38
N GLN A 46 17.09 0.95 -13.53
CA GLN A 46 17.97 2.11 -13.69
C GLN A 46 18.87 1.94 -14.92
N THR A 47 19.49 0.77 -15.06
CA THR A 47 20.45 0.45 -16.14
C THR A 47 19.89 -0.55 -17.15
N GLY A 48 18.71 -1.10 -16.90
CA GLY A 48 18.05 -2.08 -17.78
C GLY A 48 18.65 -3.49 -17.66
N VAL A 49 18.92 -3.91 -16.42
CA VAL A 49 19.43 -5.27 -16.13
C VAL A 49 18.49 -6.31 -16.72
N ALA A 50 19.07 -7.33 -17.37
CA ALA A 50 18.31 -8.41 -18.02
C ALA A 50 17.25 -7.94 -19.03
N GLY A 51 17.43 -6.75 -19.63
CA GLY A 51 16.47 -6.19 -20.59
C GLY A 51 15.29 -5.46 -19.94
N ALA A 52 15.35 -5.15 -18.64
CA ALA A 52 14.34 -4.34 -17.99
C ALA A 52 14.18 -2.96 -18.69
N PRO A 53 12.95 -2.46 -18.88
CA PRO A 53 12.72 -1.17 -19.50
C PRO A 53 13.29 -0.05 -18.62
N LYS A 54 14.22 0.73 -19.18
CA LYS A 54 14.91 1.78 -18.43
C LYS A 54 13.95 2.87 -17.96
N ILE A 55 14.12 3.36 -16.73
CA ILE A 55 13.39 4.54 -16.24
C ILE A 55 13.72 5.73 -17.16
N GLY A 56 12.68 6.38 -17.68
CA GLY A 56 12.81 7.52 -18.60
C GLY A 56 12.92 7.15 -20.08
N ASP A 57 13.08 5.86 -20.44
CA ASP A 57 13.08 5.43 -21.83
C ASP A 57 11.66 5.44 -22.41
N LYS A 58 11.31 6.55 -23.08
CA LYS A 58 9.98 6.74 -23.65
C LYS A 58 9.64 5.68 -24.70
N ALA A 59 10.61 5.20 -25.47
CA ALA A 59 10.34 4.21 -26.52
C ALA A 59 10.01 2.84 -25.91
N ALA A 60 10.74 2.43 -24.88
CA ALA A 60 10.47 1.19 -24.16
C ALA A 60 9.14 1.24 -23.38
N TRP A 61 8.77 2.39 -22.83
CA TRP A 61 7.57 2.55 -22.01
C TRP A 61 6.30 2.85 -22.80
N ALA A 62 6.38 3.46 -23.99
CA ALA A 62 5.20 3.80 -24.80
C ALA A 62 4.23 2.63 -25.04
N PRO A 63 4.66 1.42 -25.46
CA PRO A 63 3.73 0.30 -25.63
C PRO A 63 3.14 -0.20 -24.30
N ARG A 64 3.91 -0.13 -23.21
CA ARG A 64 3.49 -0.59 -21.86
C ARG A 64 2.43 0.32 -21.26
N ILE A 65 2.62 1.62 -21.38
CA ILE A 65 1.67 2.63 -20.87
C ILE A 65 0.30 2.49 -21.55
N LYS A 66 0.25 2.03 -22.81
CA LYS A 66 -1.02 1.80 -23.53
C LYS A 66 -1.90 0.73 -22.90
N GLU A 67 -1.32 -0.24 -22.19
CA GLU A 67 -2.07 -1.28 -21.47
C GLU A 67 -2.78 -0.74 -20.21
N GLY A 68 -2.37 0.44 -19.74
CA GLY A 68 -2.94 1.10 -18.56
C GLY A 68 -2.30 0.67 -17.24
N LEU A 69 -2.50 1.48 -16.20
CA LEU A 69 -1.81 1.30 -14.92
C LEU A 69 -2.17 -0.03 -14.24
N ASN A 70 -3.43 -0.42 -14.25
CA ASN A 70 -3.89 -1.65 -13.59
C ASN A 70 -3.19 -2.89 -14.16
N GLU A 71 -3.04 -2.97 -15.48
CA GLU A 71 -2.34 -4.07 -16.12
C GLU A 71 -0.84 -4.08 -15.79
N LEU A 72 -0.24 -2.90 -15.63
CA LEU A 72 1.19 -2.78 -15.28
C LEU A 72 1.48 -3.20 -13.83
N VAL A 73 0.53 -3.04 -12.91
CA VAL A 73 0.73 -3.32 -11.48
C VAL A 73 0.13 -4.65 -11.03
N LYS A 74 -0.52 -5.41 -11.92
CA LYS A 74 -1.22 -6.64 -11.55
C LYS A 74 -0.29 -7.72 -10.95
N ASP A 75 0.96 -7.74 -11.42
CA ASP A 75 2.00 -8.71 -11.03
C ASP A 75 3.17 -8.02 -10.29
N ALA A 76 2.98 -6.77 -9.86
CA ALA A 76 4.01 -5.95 -9.21
C ALA A 76 4.24 -6.31 -7.73
#